data_AF-P0C2H0-F1
#
_entry.id   AF-P0C2H0-F1
#
_cell.length_a   1.000
_cell.length_b   1.000
_cell.length_c   1.000
_cell.angle_alpha   90.00
_cell.angle_beta   90.00
_cell.angle_gamma   90.00
#
_symmetry.space_group_name_H-M   'P 1'
#
loop_
_entity.id
_entity.type
_entity.pdbx_description
1 polymer ?
#
loop_
_entity_poly.entity_id
_entity_poly.type
_entity_poly.pdbx_seq_one_letter_code
_entity_poly.pdbx_strand_id
1 'polypeptide(L)'
;MNKKFLKCGTLFLISCSILGSTIPAVTVFSDEVTITYNSENNSEKNELYNQLSAEKKGQFDELVSNLNLSEQEQLDLLQQYKEEHPRRAKRGIKSAIIKKVARFLAAKVGQKSVVEITDYLFEWQDNLEAGAENYLVQYGWDRNIAHWTIKTVSFIFL
;
A
#
# COMPACT_ATOMS: atom_id res chain seq x y z
N MET A 1 -32.82 -0.39 17.78
CA MET A 1 -32.51 -1.55 16.91
C MET A 1 -31.31 -1.19 16.04
N ASN A 2 -30.28 -2.03 16.07
CA ASN A 2 -28.92 -1.75 15.59
C ASN A 2 -28.84 -1.61 14.06
N LYS A 3 -28.30 -0.50 13.56
CA LYS A 3 -27.70 -0.40 12.22
C LYS A 3 -26.18 -0.46 12.39
N LYS A 4 -25.58 -1.61 12.06
CA LYS A 4 -24.14 -1.76 11.83
C LYS A 4 -23.92 -1.79 10.31
N PHE A 5 -22.69 -1.40 9.94
CA PHE A 5 -22.03 -1.55 8.63
C PHE A 5 -22.10 -0.37 7.67
N LEU A 6 -21.07 0.48 7.75
CA LEU A 6 -20.27 0.93 6.60
C LEU A 6 -18.93 1.45 7.14
N LYS A 7 -17.95 0.55 7.26
CA LYS A 7 -16.53 0.95 7.23
C LYS A 7 -16.12 0.85 5.77
N CYS A 8 -16.21 1.96 5.05
CA CYS A 8 -15.62 2.12 3.73
C CYS A 8 -14.14 2.41 3.97
N GLY A 9 -13.26 1.46 3.63
CA GLY A 9 -11.82 1.66 3.67
C GLY A 9 -11.43 2.72 2.64
N THR A 10 -10.81 3.79 3.11
CA THR A 10 -10.34 4.91 2.30
C THR A 10 -9.07 4.46 1.57
N LEU A 11 -9.19 4.07 0.30
CA LEU A 11 -8.05 3.96 -0.61
C LEU A 11 -7.57 5.39 -0.92
N PHE A 12 -6.48 5.82 -0.28
CA PHE A 12 -5.86 7.10 -0.61
C PHE A 12 -5.24 7.02 -2.01
N LEU A 13 -5.83 7.80 -2.92
CA LEU A 13 -5.29 8.12 -4.23
C LEU A 13 -4.04 8.98 -4.02
N ILE A 14 -2.87 8.44 -4.38
CA ILE A 14 -1.69 9.26 -4.64
C ILE A 14 -1.97 9.99 -5.96
N SER A 15 -2.53 11.19 -5.85
CA SER A 15 -2.68 12.12 -6.96
C SER A 15 -1.37 12.89 -7.13
N CYS A 16 -0.62 12.58 -8.18
CA CYS A 16 0.41 13.49 -8.71
C CYS A 16 -0.28 14.75 -9.23
N SER A 17 -0.13 15.85 -8.52
CA SER A 17 -0.27 17.21 -9.02
C SER A 17 1.16 17.67 -9.41
N ILE A 18 1.47 18.43 -10.46
CA ILE A 18 0.82 19.56 -11.12
C ILE A 18 1.55 19.72 -12.46
N LEU A 19 0.88 20.12 -13.55
CA LEU A 19 1.29 21.20 -14.46
C LEU A 19 0.22 21.39 -15.56
N GLY A 20 -0.51 22.50 -15.49
CA GLY A 20 -1.18 23.10 -16.64
C GLY A 20 -2.71 23.15 -16.60
N SER A 21 -3.22 24.38 -16.55
CA SER A 21 -4.58 24.87 -16.82
C SER A 21 -5.55 25.08 -15.64
N THR A 22 -6.08 26.31 -15.63
CA THR A 22 -6.80 27.08 -14.60
C THR A 22 -8.26 26.68 -14.42
N ILE A 23 -8.71 26.46 -13.18
CA ILE A 23 -10.14 26.48 -12.79
C ILE A 23 -10.23 27.10 -11.37
N PRO A 24 -11.16 28.05 -11.09
CA PRO A 24 -11.15 28.86 -9.87
C PRO A 24 -11.60 28.13 -8.59
N ALA A 25 -11.16 28.71 -7.47
CA ALA A 25 -11.10 28.16 -6.12
C ALA A 25 -12.43 27.87 -5.40
N VAL A 26 -12.38 26.88 -4.51
CA VAL A 26 -13.06 26.91 -3.21
C VAL A 26 -11.97 26.86 -2.13
N THR A 27 -11.74 27.98 -1.47
CA THR A 27 -10.91 28.07 -0.26
C THR A 27 -11.73 27.55 0.92
N VAL A 28 -11.47 26.32 1.36
CA VAL A 28 -11.93 25.83 2.66
C VAL A 28 -10.82 26.12 3.66
N PHE A 29 -11.08 27.07 4.55
CA PHE A 29 -10.24 27.33 5.72
C PHE A 29 -10.23 26.07 6.59
N SER A 30 -9.06 25.45 6.77
CA SER A 30 -8.87 24.51 7.88
C SER A 30 -8.47 25.34 9.10
N ASP A 31 -9.34 25.36 10.10
CA ASP A 31 -9.06 25.91 11.42
C ASP A 31 -7.70 25.40 11.92
N GLU A 32 -6.93 26.32 12.51
CA GLU A 32 -5.66 26.05 13.16
C GLU A 32 -5.88 25.15 14.38
N VAL A 33 -5.84 23.85 14.14
CA VAL A 33 -5.84 22.81 15.15
C VAL A 33 -4.38 22.45 15.44
N THR A 34 -3.70 23.31 16.19
CA THR A 34 -2.47 22.98 16.91
C THR A 34 -2.83 22.07 18.08
N ILE A 35 -3.18 20.81 17.80
CA ILE A 35 -3.62 19.84 18.83
C ILE A 35 -2.71 18.62 18.74
N THR A 36 -1.58 18.58 19.46
CA THR A 36 -1.00 17.33 20.01
C THR A 36 -0.89 16.08 19.08
N TYR A 37 -0.81 16.21 17.75
CA TYR A 37 -0.82 15.06 16.84
C TYR A 37 0.52 14.29 16.78
N ASN A 38 1.64 14.94 17.13
CA ASN A 38 2.96 14.35 16.93
C ASN A 38 3.35 13.29 17.98
N SER A 39 2.77 13.32 19.19
CA SER A 39 3.18 12.36 20.23
C SER A 39 2.48 11.01 20.11
N GLU A 40 1.18 11.01 19.81
CA GLU A 40 0.39 9.76 19.71
C GLU A 40 0.77 8.96 18.45
N ASN A 41 0.85 9.63 17.30
CA ASN A 41 1.25 8.98 16.04
C ASN A 41 2.66 8.39 16.12
N ASN A 42 3.60 9.08 16.78
CA ASN A 42 4.95 8.56 16.96
C ASN A 42 4.98 7.35 17.91
N SER A 43 4.17 7.36 18.98
CA SER A 43 4.01 6.20 19.86
C SER A 43 3.45 4.99 19.11
N GLU A 44 2.34 5.16 18.38
CA GLU A 44 1.71 4.07 17.63
C GLU A 44 2.64 3.54 16.52
N LYS A 45 3.28 4.43 15.76
CA LYS A 45 4.27 4.05 14.74
C LYS A 45 5.38 3.20 15.34
N ASN A 46 5.96 3.63 16.46
CA ASN A 46 7.04 2.89 17.13
C ASN A 46 6.55 1.53 17.66
N GLU A 47 5.34 1.45 18.21
CA GLU A 47 4.74 0.18 18.65
C GLU A 47 4.52 -0.80 17.49
N LEU A 48 4.04 -0.33 16.34
CA LEU A 48 3.83 -1.15 15.15
C LEU A 48 5.15 -1.58 14.52
N TYR A 49 6.10 -0.66 14.37
CA TYR A 49 7.44 -0.95 13.86
C TYR A 49 8.15 -1.99 14.73
N ASN A 50 8.02 -1.90 16.07
CA ASN A 50 8.63 -2.86 16.98
C ASN A 50 8.00 -4.26 16.97
N GLN A 51 6.81 -4.42 16.37
CA GLN A 51 6.20 -5.73 16.14
C GLN A 51 6.70 -6.43 14.87
N LEU A 52 7.43 -5.72 13.99
CA LEU A 52 8.02 -6.30 12.78
C LEU A 52 9.21 -7.22 13.11
N SER A 53 9.40 -8.24 12.28
CA SER A 53 10.65 -9.02 12.26
C SER A 53 11.82 -8.16 11.76
N ALA A 54 13.05 -8.58 12.03
CA ALA A 54 14.24 -7.88 11.53
C ALA A 54 14.25 -7.71 10.00
N GLU A 55 13.80 -8.73 9.27
CA GLU A 55 13.64 -8.70 7.81
C GLU A 55 12.63 -7.61 7.38
N LYS A 56 11.45 -7.56 8.03
CA LYS A 56 10.41 -6.59 7.68
C LYS A 56 10.79 -5.17 8.09
N LYS A 57 11.55 -4.99 9.17
CA LYS A 57 12.15 -3.69 9.52
C LYS A 57 13.06 -3.19 8.40
N GLY A 58 13.94 -4.06 7.88
CA GLY A 58 14.80 -3.72 6.74
C GLY A 58 14.02 -3.29 5.50
N GLN A 59 12.98 -4.04 5.13
CA GLN A 59 12.10 -3.68 4.00
C GLN A 59 11.38 -2.34 4.23
N PHE A 60 10.89 -2.10 5.44
CA PHE A 60 10.23 -0.85 5.79
C PHE A 60 11.20 0.34 5.69
N ASP A 61 12.39 0.24 6.28
CA ASP A 61 13.39 1.31 6.27
C ASP A 61 13.87 1.63 4.84
N GLU A 62 13.97 0.61 3.99
CA GLU A 62 14.24 0.76 2.55
C GLU A 62 13.13 1.54 1.84
N LEU A 63 11.85 1.24 2.12
CA LEU A 63 10.73 1.98 1.55
C LEU A 63 10.70 3.43 2.02
N VAL A 64 10.89 3.67 3.32
CA VAL A 64 10.89 5.03 3.89
C VAL A 64 11.96 5.89 3.25
N SER A 65 13.17 5.35 3.10
CA SER A 65 14.31 6.07 2.52
C SER A 65 14.16 6.33 1.02
N ASN A 66 13.69 5.36 0.24
CA ASN A 66 13.60 5.51 -1.21
C ASN A 66 12.38 6.32 -1.66
N LEU A 67 11.26 6.22 -0.94
CA LEU A 67 10.03 6.94 -1.25
C LEU A 67 9.88 8.26 -0.48
N ASN A 68 10.81 8.59 0.43
CA ASN A 68 10.74 9.75 1.32
C ASN A 68 9.39 9.86 2.05
N LEU A 69 8.90 8.72 2.58
CA LEU A 69 7.57 8.64 3.20
C LEU A 69 7.47 9.56 4.41
N SER A 70 6.40 10.37 4.45
CA SER A 70 6.02 11.15 5.63
C SER A 70 5.66 10.25 6.82
N GLU A 71 5.62 10.80 8.03
CA GLU A 71 5.27 10.01 9.22
C GLU A 71 3.87 9.40 9.13
N GLN A 72 2.94 10.08 8.46
CA GLN A 72 1.59 9.57 8.26
C GLN A 72 1.56 8.40 7.28
N GLU A 73 2.32 8.48 6.18
CA GLU A 73 2.46 7.38 5.21
C GLU A 73 3.17 6.17 5.82
N GLN A 74 4.17 6.42 6.67
CA GLN A 74 4.83 5.39 7.47
C GLN A 74 3.85 4.66 8.38
N LEU A 75 3.02 5.40 9.12
CA LEU A 75 2.01 4.83 10.01
C LEU A 75 0.97 4.01 9.22
N ASP A 76 0.46 4.55 8.12
CA ASP A 76 -0.53 3.88 7.27
C ASP A 76 0.02 2.57 6.68
N LEU A 77 1.27 2.58 6.21
CA LEU A 77 1.94 1.38 5.70
C LEU A 77 2.08 0.29 6.79
N LEU A 78 2.44 0.67 8.01
CA LEU A 78 2.53 -0.26 9.15
C LEU A 78 1.16 -0.79 9.58
N GLN A 79 0.12 0.05 9.53
CA GLN A 79 -1.26 -0.37 9.83
C GLN A 79 -1.76 -1.37 8.79
N GLN A 80 -1.56 -1.11 7.49
CA GLN A 80 -1.90 -2.04 6.41
C GLN A 80 -1.20 -3.40 6.58
N TYR A 81 0.10 -3.41 6.91
CA TYR A 81 0.82 -4.65 7.21
C TYR A 81 0.18 -5.43 8.37
N LYS A 82 -0.14 -4.75 9.48
CA LYS A 82 -0.77 -5.38 10.65
C LYS A 82 -2.15 -5.95 10.33
N GLU A 83 -2.95 -5.25 9.53
CA GLU A 83 -4.28 -5.70 9.12
C GLU A 83 -4.22 -6.97 8.26
N GLU A 84 -3.22 -7.06 7.38
CA GLU A 84 -3.03 -8.19 6.47
C GLU A 84 -2.36 -9.41 7.12
N HIS A 85 -1.63 -9.18 8.22
CA HIS A 85 -0.94 -10.20 9.02
C HIS A 85 -1.48 -10.29 10.45
N PRO A 86 -2.75 -10.66 10.69
CA PRO A 86 -3.23 -10.85 12.05
C PRO A 86 -2.39 -11.95 12.73
N ARG A 87 -2.14 -11.80 14.04
CA ARG A 87 -1.26 -12.68 14.85
C ARG A 87 -1.54 -14.20 14.77
N ARG A 88 -2.62 -14.62 14.11
CA ARG A 88 -3.03 -16.02 13.89
C ARG A 88 -3.17 -16.42 12.41
N ALA A 89 -2.70 -15.60 11.46
CA ALA A 89 -2.77 -15.93 10.05
C ALA A 89 -1.91 -17.17 9.77
N LYS A 90 -2.58 -18.24 9.33
CA LYS A 90 -1.95 -19.46 8.85
C LYS A 90 -1.14 -19.08 7.61
N ARG A 91 0.17 -18.91 7.80
CA ARG A 91 1.17 -18.83 6.72
C ARG A 91 0.88 -20.00 5.77
N GLY A 92 0.58 -19.73 4.50
CA GLY A 92 0.66 -20.78 3.48
C GLY A 92 -0.58 -21.06 2.64
N ILE A 93 -1.25 -20.04 2.11
CA ILE A 93 -1.98 -20.24 0.85
C ILE A 93 -1.38 -19.29 -0.18
N LYS A 94 -0.37 -19.77 -0.93
CA LYS A 94 0.29 -19.01 -2.02
C LYS A 94 -0.77 -18.37 -2.95
N SER A 95 -1.83 -19.10 -3.26
CA SER A 95 -2.93 -18.59 -4.10
C SER A 95 -3.72 -17.43 -3.48
N ALA A 96 -3.82 -17.34 -2.16
CA ALA A 96 -4.49 -16.23 -1.49
C ALA A 96 -3.65 -14.95 -1.58
N ILE A 97 -2.34 -15.09 -1.41
CA ILE A 97 -1.37 -13.99 -1.58
C ILE A 97 -1.39 -13.49 -3.03
N ILE A 98 -1.28 -14.40 -4.00
CA ILE A 98 -1.35 -14.06 -5.44
C ILE A 98 -2.65 -13.30 -5.76
N LYS A 99 -3.80 -13.74 -5.22
CA LYS A 99 -5.08 -13.04 -5.39
C LYS A 99 -5.09 -11.65 -4.75
N LYS A 100 -4.42 -11.44 -3.60
CA LYS A 100 -4.29 -10.10 -2.99
C LYS A 100 -3.48 -9.17 -3.89
N VAL A 101 -2.32 -9.63 -4.38
CA VAL A 101 -1.49 -8.88 -5.32
C VAL A 101 -2.25 -8.59 -6.61
N ALA A 102 -2.96 -9.56 -7.18
CA ALA A 102 -3.76 -9.38 -8.39
C ALA A 102 -4.87 -8.33 -8.23
N ARG A 103 -5.55 -8.30 -7.07
CA ARG A 103 -6.55 -7.26 -6.76
C ARG A 103 -5.92 -5.88 -6.64
N PHE A 104 -4.77 -5.79 -5.99
CA PHE A 104 -4.02 -4.54 -5.89
C PHE A 104 -3.65 -4.02 -7.28
N LEU A 105 -3.07 -4.88 -8.12
CA LEU A 105 -2.70 -4.53 -9.49
C LEU A 105 -3.93 -4.13 -10.32
N ALA A 106 -5.03 -4.88 -10.25
CA ALA A 106 -6.27 -4.58 -10.96
C ALA A 106 -6.79 -3.17 -10.60
N ALA A 107 -6.75 -2.81 -9.31
CA ALA A 107 -7.16 -1.49 -8.84
C ALA A 107 -6.25 -0.36 -9.35
N LYS A 108 -4.98 -0.66 -9.67
CA LYS A 108 -4.01 0.32 -10.19
C LYS A 108 -4.04 0.47 -11.71
N VAL A 109 -4.16 -0.63 -12.46
CA VAL A 109 -4.12 -0.58 -13.93
C VAL A 109 -5.51 -0.38 -14.56
N GLY A 110 -6.59 -0.74 -13.86
CA GLY A 110 -7.98 -0.50 -14.27
C GLY A 110 -8.47 -1.24 -15.52
N GLN A 111 -7.61 -1.96 -16.24
CA GLN A 111 -7.91 -2.47 -17.59
C GLN A 111 -8.18 -3.98 -17.67
N LYS A 112 -7.74 -4.79 -16.70
CA LYS A 112 -7.91 -6.24 -16.73
C LYS A 112 -8.69 -6.78 -15.55
N SER A 113 -9.34 -7.92 -15.79
CA SER A 113 -10.03 -8.64 -14.73
C SER A 113 -9.01 -9.16 -13.71
N VAL A 114 -9.40 -9.18 -12.43
CA VAL A 114 -8.58 -9.79 -11.36
C VAL A 114 -8.18 -11.22 -11.71
N VAL A 115 -9.03 -11.94 -12.46
CA VAL A 115 -8.78 -13.32 -12.92
C VAL A 115 -7.57 -13.38 -13.85
N GLU A 116 -7.54 -12.59 -14.92
CA GLU A 116 -6.42 -12.58 -15.87
C GLU A 116 -5.09 -12.20 -15.21
N ILE A 117 -5.12 -11.25 -14.27
CA ILE A 117 -3.92 -10.88 -13.51
C ILE A 117 -3.49 -12.01 -12.59
N THR A 118 -4.45 -12.67 -11.94
CA THR A 118 -4.17 -13.82 -11.08
C THR A 118 -3.53 -14.96 -11.87
N ASP A 119 -4.06 -15.28 -13.05
CA ASP A 119 -3.52 -16.33 -13.92
C ASP A 119 -2.10 -16.01 -14.38
N TYR A 120 -1.87 -14.77 -14.81
CA TYR A 120 -0.51 -14.29 -15.13
C TYR A 120 0.43 -14.46 -13.93
N LEU A 121 0.04 -14.00 -12.74
CA LEU A 121 0.90 -14.06 -11.54
C LEU A 121 1.15 -15.49 -11.03
N PHE A 122 0.27 -16.45 -11.35
CA PHE A 122 0.52 -17.86 -11.03
C PHE A 122 1.72 -18.43 -11.79
N GLU A 123 1.98 -17.97 -13.02
CA GLU A 123 3.19 -18.34 -13.76
C GLU A 123 4.48 -17.86 -13.05
N TRP A 124 4.34 -16.81 -12.24
CA TRP A 124 5.41 -16.20 -11.45
C TRP A 124 5.34 -16.56 -9.97
N GLN A 125 4.64 -17.63 -9.57
CA GLN A 125 4.37 -17.94 -8.16
C GLN A 125 5.62 -18.06 -7.25
N ASP A 126 6.78 -18.42 -7.82
CA ASP A 126 8.05 -18.57 -7.09
C ASP A 126 8.91 -17.30 -7.15
N ASN A 127 8.51 -16.31 -7.95
CA ASN A 127 9.11 -14.97 -8.02
C ASN A 127 8.03 -13.91 -8.24
N LEU A 128 7.09 -13.85 -7.28
CA LEU A 128 5.86 -13.07 -7.40
C LEU A 128 6.15 -11.56 -7.51
N GLU A 129 7.21 -11.08 -6.85
CA GLU A 129 7.66 -9.69 -6.97
C GLU A 129 8.05 -9.36 -8.42
N ALA A 130 8.92 -10.17 -9.05
CA ALA A 130 9.34 -9.91 -10.42
C ALA A 130 8.18 -10.02 -11.42
N GLY A 131 7.26 -10.97 -11.20
CA GLY A 131 6.06 -11.09 -12.01
C GLY A 131 5.19 -9.83 -11.93
N ALA A 132 4.89 -9.36 -10.72
CA ALA A 132 4.08 -8.17 -10.52
C ALA A 132 4.77 -6.90 -11.06
N GLU A 133 6.09 -6.78 -10.95
CA GLU A 133 6.86 -5.65 -11.50
C GLU A 133 6.77 -5.66 -13.03
N ASN A 134 7.05 -6.81 -13.65
CA ASN A 134 6.95 -6.99 -15.09
C ASN A 134 5.54 -6.72 -15.61
N TYR A 135 4.51 -7.11 -14.85
CA TYR A 135 3.13 -6.80 -15.19
C TYR A 135 2.92 -5.29 -15.30
N LEU A 136 3.30 -4.50 -14.28
CA LEU A 136 3.15 -3.04 -14.33
C LEU A 136 3.92 -2.42 -15.49
N VAL A 137 5.17 -2.87 -15.72
CA VAL A 137 5.99 -2.38 -16.83
C VAL A 137 5.36 -2.68 -18.19
N GLN A 138 4.74 -3.86 -18.37
CA GLN A 138 4.00 -4.19 -19.60
C GLN A 138 2.79 -3.26 -19.83
N TYR A 139 2.25 -2.66 -18.77
CA TYR A 139 1.18 -1.64 -18.83
C TYR A 139 1.72 -0.20 -18.92
N GLY A 140 2.99 -0.03 -19.27
CA GLY A 140 3.60 1.28 -19.53
C GLY A 140 3.97 2.05 -18.26
N TRP A 141 3.97 1.40 -17.09
CA TRP A 141 4.54 2.02 -15.90
C TRP A 141 6.06 2.14 -16.07
N ASP A 142 6.62 3.26 -15.60
CA ASP A 142 8.06 3.39 -15.47
C ASP A 142 8.62 2.28 -14.57
N ARG A 143 9.77 1.72 -14.94
CA ARG A 143 10.36 0.59 -14.23
C ARG A 143 10.65 0.90 -12.77
N ASN A 144 11.13 2.11 -12.46
CA ASN A 144 11.40 2.50 -11.08
C ASN A 144 10.10 2.64 -10.27
N ILE A 145 9.05 3.22 -10.87
CA ILE A 145 7.73 3.31 -10.23
C ILE A 145 7.15 1.92 -9.98
N ALA A 146 7.21 1.02 -10.97
CA ALA A 146 6.76 -0.35 -10.85
C ALA A 146 7.51 -1.08 -9.72
N HIS A 147 8.84 -0.97 -9.69
CA HIS A 147 9.69 -1.58 -8.69
C HIS A 147 9.30 -1.20 -7.25
N TRP A 148 9.25 0.10 -6.95
CA TRP A 148 8.91 0.55 -5.60
C TRP A 148 7.45 0.32 -5.22
N THR A 149 6.54 0.35 -6.19
CA THR A 149 5.15 -0.05 -5.98
C THR A 149 5.08 -1.51 -5.51
N ILE A 150 5.80 -2.41 -6.17
CA ILE A 150 5.82 -3.82 -5.79
C ILE A 150 6.57 -4.08 -4.50
N LYS A 151 7.63 -3.33 -4.19
CA LYS A 151 8.26 -3.40 -2.86
C LYS A 151 7.28 -3.03 -1.74
N THR A 152 6.44 -2.02 -1.96
CA THR A 152 5.39 -1.65 -1.00
C THR A 152 4.35 -2.77 -0.84
N VAL A 153 3.88 -3.34 -1.94
CA VAL A 153 2.95 -4.48 -1.96
C VAL A 153 3.56 -5.71 -1.27
N SER A 154 4.84 -5.98 -1.52
CA SER A 154 5.60 -7.06 -0.89
C SER A 154 5.69 -6.87 0.61
N PHE A 155 5.98 -5.65 1.06
CA PHE A 155 5.98 -5.33 2.47
C PHE A 155 4.65 -5.69 3.12
N ILE A 156 3.52 -5.28 2.51
CA ILE A 156 2.16 -5.44 3.05
C ILE A 156 1.67 -6.90 3.03
N PHE A 157 1.96 -7.68 1.98
CA PHE A 157 1.29 -8.98 1.76
C PHE A 157 2.20 -10.22 1.79
N LEU A 158 3.52 -10.08 1.61
CA LEU A 158 4.47 -11.21 1.46
C LEU A 158 5.22 -11.50 2.75
#